data_AF-A0A5C4VHH7-F1
#
_entry.id   AF-A0A5C4VHH7-F1
#
_cell.length_a   1.000
_cell.length_b   1.000
_cell.length_c   1.000
_cell.angle_alpha   90.00
_cell.angle_beta   90.00
_cell.angle_gamma   90.00
#
_symmetry.space_group_name_H-M   'P 1'
#
loop_
_entity.id
_entity.type
_entity.pdbx_description
1 polymer ?
#
loop_
_entity_poly.entity_id
_entity_poly.type
_entity_poly.pdbx_seq_one_letter_code
_entity_poly.pdbx_strand_id
1 'polypeptide(L)'
;MNGYSRPARIFVQVAVVVGALTMLVFGVWMRIDPAGFAVFARFPNHVHFLHDAGIFQIGIGLMMLSALVWRDVLSIVLVGFFVTNTLHAVNHAADLDLGGSPDNWWQLGLISLLALAGLVVHRRQLSRSRTPA
;
A
#
# COMPACT_ATOMS: atom_id res chain seq x y z
N MET A 1 -8.65 3.85 -19.29
CA MET A 1 -9.53 5.01 -19.53
C MET A 1 -9.84 5.16 -21.03
N ASN A 2 -9.99 4.05 -21.77
CA ASN A 2 -10.36 4.13 -23.19
C ASN A 2 -11.83 4.57 -23.26
N GLY A 3 -12.15 5.54 -24.12
CA GLY A 3 -13.51 6.09 -24.25
C GLY A 3 -13.82 7.33 -23.40
N TYR A 4 -12.89 7.80 -22.56
CA TYR A 4 -13.09 9.02 -21.76
C TYR A 4 -12.85 10.27 -22.61
N SER A 5 -13.67 11.31 -22.43
CA SER A 5 -13.36 12.65 -22.96
C SER A 5 -12.08 13.20 -22.31
N ARG A 6 -11.39 14.14 -22.98
CA ARG A 6 -10.17 14.75 -22.43
C ARG A 6 -10.40 15.38 -21.05
N PRO A 7 -11.46 16.16 -20.80
CA PRO A 7 -11.74 16.72 -19.47
C PRO A 7 -11.99 15.64 -18.42
N ALA A 8 -12.77 14.60 -18.73
CA ALA A 8 -13.05 13.51 -17.80
C ALA A 8 -11.78 12.74 -17.41
N ARG A 9 -10.90 12.46 -18.38
CA ARG A 9 -9.59 11.83 -18.12
C ARG A 9 -8.73 12.67 -17.20
N ILE A 10 -8.63 13.98 -17.45
CA ILE A 10 -7.84 14.90 -16.60
C ILE A 10 -8.41 14.91 -15.18
N PHE A 11 -9.73 15.05 -15.04
CA PHE A 11 -10.38 15.06 -13.73
C PHE A 11 -10.08 13.80 -12.92
N VAL A 12 -10.22 12.62 -13.53
CA VAL A 12 -9.91 11.34 -12.85
C VAL A 12 -8.43 11.26 -12.46
N GLN A 13 -7.51 11.65 -13.34
CA GLN A 13 -6.08 11.66 -13.03
C GLN A 13 -5.76 12.59 -11.85
N VAL A 14 -6.35 13.79 -11.83
CA VAL A 14 -6.19 14.74 -10.72
C VAL A 14 -6.73 14.14 -9.42
N ALA A 15 -7.92 13.55 -9.45
CA ALA A 15 -8.50 12.89 -8.27
C ALA A 15 -7.60 11.78 -7.73
N VAL A 16 -7.02 10.95 -8.62
CA VAL A 16 -6.07 9.91 -8.25
C VAL A 16 -4.81 10.50 -7.64
N VAL A 17 -4.22 11.53 -8.24
CA VAL A 17 -2.98 12.14 -7.75
C VAL A 17 -3.21 12.83 -6.40
N VAL A 18 -4.25 13.63 -6.25
CA VAL A 18 -4.56 14.33 -5.00
C VAL A 18 -4.88 13.33 -3.88
N GLY A 19 -5.69 12.31 -4.16
CA GLY A 19 -5.96 11.25 -3.20
C GLY A 19 -4.70 10.49 -2.80
N ALA A 20 -3.84 10.14 -3.76
CA ALA A 20 -2.58 9.46 -3.46
C ALA A 20 -1.64 10.31 -2.61
N LEU A 21 -1.47 11.60 -2.95
CA LEU A 21 -0.64 12.52 -2.18
C LEU A 21 -1.17 12.69 -0.76
N THR A 22 -2.48 12.75 -0.59
CA THR A 22 -3.12 12.82 0.73
C THR A 22 -2.76 11.59 1.58
N MET A 23 -2.93 10.39 1.01
CA MET A 23 -2.59 9.14 1.67
C MET A 23 -1.10 9.03 1.99
N LEU A 24 -0.23 9.46 1.08
CA LEU A 24 1.22 9.43 1.30
C LEU A 24 1.66 10.42 2.39
N VAL A 25 1.14 11.66 2.37
CA VAL A 25 1.50 12.69 3.36
C VAL A 25 1.09 12.26 4.76
N PHE A 26 -0.17 11.88 4.95
CA PHE A 26 -0.65 11.47 6.27
C PHE A 26 -0.08 10.11 6.69
N GLY A 27 0.09 9.19 5.75
CA GLY A 27 0.74 7.91 5.97
C GLY A 27 2.18 8.04 6.49
N VAL A 28 2.97 8.89 5.84
CA VAL A 28 4.36 9.18 6.27
C VAL A 28 4.37 9.92 7.60
N TRP A 29 3.47 10.89 7.83
CA TRP A 29 3.41 11.60 9.10
C TRP A 29 3.14 10.63 10.27
N MET A 30 2.12 9.78 10.15
CA MET A 30 1.83 8.77 11.17
C MET A 30 3.02 7.81 11.43
N ARG A 31 3.85 7.54 10.41
CA ARG A 31 5.00 6.64 10.55
C ARG A 31 6.22 7.29 11.21
N ILE A 32 6.44 8.59 10.96
CA ILE A 32 7.65 9.31 11.39
C ILE A 32 7.43 10.11 12.67
N ASP A 33 6.26 10.72 12.82
CA ASP A 33 5.88 11.52 13.99
C ASP A 33 4.41 11.21 14.39
N PRO A 34 4.16 10.01 14.96
CA PRO A 34 2.83 9.60 15.40
C PRO A 34 2.26 10.55 16.47
N ALA A 35 3.11 11.11 17.34
CA ALA A 35 2.67 12.02 18.40
C ALA A 35 2.13 13.34 17.83
N GLY A 36 2.85 13.98 16.91
CA GLY A 36 2.37 15.20 16.25
C GLY A 36 1.11 14.96 15.41
N PHE A 37 1.04 13.82 14.70
CA PHE A 37 -0.16 13.44 13.99
C PHE A 37 -1.35 13.25 14.93
N ALA A 38 -1.16 12.55 16.06
CA ALA A 38 -2.21 12.30 17.05
C ALA A 38 -2.79 13.61 17.59
N VAL A 39 -1.94 14.60 17.89
CA VAL A 39 -2.37 15.94 18.32
C VAL A 39 -3.17 16.63 17.21
N PHE A 40 -2.67 16.63 15.98
CA PHE A 40 -3.35 17.22 14.83
C PHE A 40 -4.74 16.59 14.59
N ALA A 41 -4.81 15.26 14.62
CA ALA A 41 -6.03 14.49 14.39
C ALA A 41 -6.98 14.48 15.59
N ARG A 42 -6.57 15.04 16.74
CA ARG A 42 -7.28 14.92 18.03
C ARG A 42 -7.60 13.47 18.38
N PHE A 43 -6.62 12.60 18.15
CA PHE A 43 -6.67 11.16 18.38
C PHE A 43 -5.68 10.78 19.49
N PRO A 44 -5.93 9.74 20.30
CA PRO A 44 -4.95 9.27 21.28
C PRO A 44 -3.66 8.79 20.60
N ASN A 45 -2.51 9.00 21.25
CA ASN A 45 -1.22 8.59 20.69
C ASN A 45 -0.97 7.07 20.82
N HIS A 46 -1.74 6.27 20.09
CA HIS A 46 -1.52 4.82 19.95
C HIS A 46 -0.44 4.57 18.90
N VAL A 47 0.84 4.62 19.31
CA VAL A 47 2.00 4.62 18.40
C VAL A 47 2.01 3.44 17.43
N HIS A 48 1.88 2.20 17.93
CA HIS A 48 1.83 1.00 17.09
C HIS A 48 0.70 1.07 16.05
N PHE A 49 -0.51 1.44 16.48
CA PHE A 49 -1.66 1.61 15.60
C PHE A 49 -1.43 2.69 14.53
N LEU A 50 -0.79 3.79 14.90
CA LEU A 50 -0.47 4.87 13.97
C LEU A 50 0.61 4.45 12.97
N HIS A 51 1.62 3.69 13.38
CA HIS A 51 2.58 3.10 12.44
C HIS A 51 1.88 2.20 11.41
N ASP A 52 0.92 1.38 11.85
CA ASP A 52 0.14 0.51 10.96
C ASP A 52 -0.76 1.31 10.01
N ALA A 53 -1.57 2.22 10.54
CA ALA A 53 -2.38 3.13 9.74
C ALA A 53 -1.52 3.89 8.73
N GLY A 54 -0.31 4.29 9.14
CA GLY A 54 0.73 4.90 8.32
C GLY A 54 1.09 4.07 7.09
N ILE A 55 1.54 2.83 7.30
CA ILE A 55 1.96 1.96 6.20
C ILE A 55 0.80 1.55 5.29
N PHE A 56 -0.43 1.46 5.80
CA PHE A 56 -1.62 1.17 4.99
C PHE A 56 -1.97 2.35 4.09
N GLN A 57 -1.93 3.58 4.60
CA GLN A 57 -2.13 4.75 3.77
C GLN A 57 -1.03 4.89 2.70
N ILE A 58 0.24 4.65 3.07
CA ILE A 58 1.34 4.64 2.09
C ILE A 58 1.05 3.62 0.98
N GLY A 59 0.64 2.41 1.35
CA GLY A 59 0.24 1.34 0.43
C GLY A 59 -0.86 1.75 -0.55
N ILE A 60 -1.94 2.34 -0.04
CA ILE A 60 -3.05 2.85 -0.85
C ILE A 60 -2.55 3.93 -1.82
N GLY A 61 -1.77 4.90 -1.34
CA GLY A 61 -1.21 5.96 -2.19
C GLY A 61 -0.34 5.42 -3.32
N LEU A 62 0.54 4.45 -3.03
CA LEU A 62 1.38 3.81 -4.04
C LEU A 62 0.56 3.02 -5.07
N MET A 63 -0.50 2.31 -4.65
CA MET A 63 -1.39 1.62 -5.59
C MET A 63 -2.14 2.58 -6.50
N MET A 64 -2.63 3.69 -5.95
CA MET A 64 -3.30 4.75 -6.72
C MET A 64 -2.39 5.32 -7.80
N LEU A 65 -1.14 5.66 -7.48
CA LEU A 65 -0.15 6.13 -8.46
C LEU A 65 0.21 5.05 -9.48
N SER A 66 0.39 3.80 -9.02
CA SER A 66 0.70 2.66 -9.90
C SER A 66 -0.40 2.42 -10.93
N ALA A 67 -1.67 2.66 -10.58
CA ALA A 67 -2.81 2.55 -11.50
C ALA A 67 -2.81 3.59 -12.63
N LEU A 68 -2.00 4.65 -12.53
CA LEU A 68 -1.80 5.60 -13.63
C LEU A 68 -0.78 5.11 -14.67
N VAL A 69 0.11 4.19 -14.27
CA VAL A 69 1.24 3.72 -15.09
C VAL A 69 1.00 2.31 -15.61
N TRP A 70 0.51 1.41 -14.76
CA TRP A 70 0.27 0.02 -15.09
C TRP A 70 -1.19 -0.20 -15.51
N ARG A 71 -1.39 -1.16 -16.42
CA ARG A 71 -2.73 -1.56 -16.89
C ARG A 71 -3.23 -2.87 -16.30
N ASP A 72 -2.34 -3.60 -15.62
CA ASP A 72 -2.62 -4.92 -15.10
C ASP A 72 -3.01 -4.81 -13.61
N VAL A 73 -4.31 -4.90 -13.35
CA VAL A 73 -4.91 -4.69 -12.02
C VAL A 73 -4.36 -5.69 -11.00
N LEU A 74 -4.15 -6.94 -11.40
CA LEU A 74 -3.62 -7.96 -10.49
C LEU A 74 -2.18 -7.65 -10.07
N SER A 75 -1.31 -7.20 -10.99
CA SER A 75 0.04 -6.73 -10.60
C SER A 75 -0.01 -5.53 -9.66
N ILE A 76 -0.89 -4.56 -9.91
CA ILE A 76 -1.03 -3.36 -9.05
C ILE A 76 -1.39 -3.78 -7.62
N VAL A 77 -2.42 -4.61 -7.48
CA VAL A 77 -2.92 -5.04 -6.16
C VAL A 77 -1.91 -5.94 -5.46
N LEU A 78 -1.31 -6.92 -6.15
CA LEU A 78 -0.35 -7.84 -5.52
C LEU A 78 0.94 -7.13 -5.10
N VAL A 79 1.45 -6.19 -5.90
CA VAL A 79 2.61 -5.37 -5.50
C VAL A 79 2.27 -4.48 -4.32
N GLY A 80 1.15 -3.76 -4.40
CA GLY A 80 0.72 -2.87 -3.32
C GLY A 80 0.50 -3.61 -2.01
N PHE A 81 -0.21 -4.74 -2.06
CA PHE A 81 -0.44 -5.57 -0.90
C PHE A 81 0.86 -6.18 -0.35
N PHE A 82 1.74 -6.70 -1.22
CA PHE A 82 3.05 -7.24 -0.79
C PHE A 82 3.87 -6.19 -0.03
N VAL A 83 4.02 -4.98 -0.59
CA VAL A 83 4.78 -3.90 0.05
C VAL A 83 4.15 -3.51 1.38
N THR A 84 2.85 -3.25 1.39
CA THR A 84 2.11 -2.80 2.58
C THR A 84 2.17 -3.83 3.69
N ASN A 85 1.83 -5.08 3.40
CA ASN A 85 1.78 -6.15 4.39
C ASN A 85 3.16 -6.53 4.90
N THR A 86 4.21 -6.38 4.08
CA THR A 86 5.60 -6.56 4.54
C THR A 86 6.00 -5.47 5.52
N LEU A 87 5.69 -4.21 5.24
CA LEU A 87 5.95 -3.11 6.17
C LEU A 87 5.12 -3.25 7.46
N HIS A 88 3.89 -3.75 7.36
CA HIS A 88 3.06 -4.08 8.53
C HIS A 88 3.71 -5.17 9.40
N ALA A 89 4.21 -6.25 8.78
CA ALA A 89 4.96 -7.29 9.47
C ALA A 89 6.19 -6.72 10.18
N VAL A 90 6.91 -5.80 9.53
CA VAL A 90 8.06 -5.10 10.12
C VAL A 90 7.65 -4.25 11.31
N ASN A 91 6.54 -3.50 11.24
CA ASN A 91 6.03 -2.76 12.40
C ASN A 91 5.72 -3.71 13.56
N HIS A 92 5.01 -4.82 13.34
CA HIS A 92 4.75 -5.79 14.40
C HIS A 92 6.02 -6.38 15.01
N ALA A 93 7.08 -6.55 14.23
CA ALA A 93 8.36 -7.03 14.74
C ALA A 93 9.14 -5.93 15.50
N ALA A 94 9.04 -4.67 15.07
CA ALA A 94 9.77 -3.54 15.64
C ALA A 94 9.08 -2.93 16.87
N ASP A 95 7.75 -3.00 16.93
CA ASP A 95 6.89 -2.35 17.92
C ASP A 95 6.38 -3.36 18.98
N LEU A 96 7.09 -4.47 19.21
CA LEU A 96 6.67 -5.53 20.13
C LEU A 96 6.36 -5.03 21.55
N ASP A 97 6.99 -3.94 21.97
CA ASP A 97 6.82 -3.27 23.26
C ASP A 97 5.76 -2.15 23.25
N LEU A 98 5.24 -1.77 22.07
CA LEU A 98 4.32 -0.63 21.89
C LEU A 98 2.87 -1.06 21.63
N GLY A 99 2.59 -2.36 21.49
CA GLY A 99 1.27 -2.94 21.33
C GLY A 99 1.19 -4.00 20.23
N GLY A 100 0.01 -4.61 20.07
CA GLY A 100 -0.22 -5.70 19.12
C GLY A 100 0.04 -7.09 19.69
N SER A 101 -0.36 -8.13 18.96
CA SER A 101 -0.10 -9.51 19.37
C SER A 101 1.33 -9.93 18.97
N PRO A 102 2.15 -10.46 19.91
CA PRO A 102 3.55 -10.78 19.67
C PRO A 102 3.77 -11.88 18.62
N ASP A 103 2.76 -12.73 18.37
CA ASP A 103 2.84 -13.83 17.42
C ASP A 103 2.50 -13.43 15.97
N ASN A 104 2.11 -12.18 15.71
CA ASN A 104 1.51 -11.81 14.43
C ASN A 104 2.53 -11.51 13.31
N TRP A 105 3.75 -11.08 13.62
CA TRP A 105 4.70 -10.56 12.61
C TRP A 105 5.09 -11.61 11.55
N TRP A 106 5.34 -12.86 11.96
CA TRP A 106 5.77 -13.91 11.02
C TRP A 106 4.60 -14.42 10.17
N GLN A 107 3.38 -14.45 10.73
CA GLN A 107 2.16 -14.81 10.00
C GLN A 107 1.90 -13.79 8.89
N LEU A 108 2.03 -12.50 9.20
CA LEU A 108 1.99 -11.43 8.20
C LEU A 108 3.09 -11.63 7.16
N GLY A 109 4.31 -11.95 7.57
CA GLY A 109 5.42 -12.28 6.66
C GLY A 109 5.08 -13.42 5.68
N LEU A 110 4.45 -14.50 6.14
CA LEU A 110 4.01 -15.60 5.27
C LEU A 110 2.96 -15.15 4.25
N ILE A 111 2.02 -14.29 4.67
CA ILE A 111 1.02 -13.72 3.75
C ILE A 111 1.68 -12.81 2.71
N SER A 112 2.72 -12.06 3.06
CA SER A 112 3.53 -11.32 2.09
C SER A 112 4.21 -12.24 1.08
N LEU A 113 4.79 -13.36 1.52
CA LEU A 113 5.41 -14.33 0.63
C LEU A 113 4.38 -14.95 -0.34
N LEU A 114 3.16 -15.22 0.12
CA LEU A 114 2.07 -15.69 -0.72
C LEU A 114 1.71 -14.66 -1.80
N ALA A 115 1.61 -13.39 -1.44
CA ALA A 115 1.34 -12.31 -2.40
C ALA A 115 2.44 -12.16 -3.46
N LEU A 116 3.71 -12.25 -3.03
CA LEU A 116 4.86 -12.23 -3.92
C LEU A 116 4.87 -13.43 -4.87
N ALA A 117 4.59 -14.63 -4.35
CA ALA A 117 4.48 -15.84 -5.17
C ALA A 117 3.37 -15.70 -6.22
N GLY A 118 2.20 -15.20 -5.82
CA GLY A 118 1.09 -14.90 -6.72
C GLY A 118 1.49 -13.90 -7.82
N LEU A 119 2.20 -12.83 -7.47
CA LEU A 119 2.70 -11.84 -8.43
C LEU A 119 3.67 -12.48 -9.44
N VAL A 120 4.64 -13.27 -8.95
CA VAL A 120 5.63 -13.94 -9.80
C VAL A 120 4.95 -14.89 -10.78
N VAL A 121 4.01 -15.71 -10.31
CA VAL A 121 3.25 -16.64 -11.16
C VAL A 121 2.45 -15.87 -12.20
N HIS A 122 1.69 -14.85 -11.80
CA HIS A 122 0.88 -14.02 -12.69
C HIS A 122 1.71 -13.38 -13.81
N ARG A 123 2.83 -12.76 -13.45
CA ARG A 123 3.76 -12.13 -14.41
C ARG A 123 4.34 -13.14 -15.41
N ARG A 124 4.71 -14.34 -14.94
CA ARG A 124 5.23 -15.41 -15.82
C ARG A 124 4.19 -15.86 -16.84
N GLN A 125 2.93 -15.99 -16.46
CA GLN A 125 1.86 -16.39 -17.37
C GLN A 125 1.59 -15.30 -18.43
N LEU A 126 1.55 -14.02 -18.03
CA LEU A 126 1.39 -12.92 -18.98
C LEU A 126 2.53 -12.84 -20.02
N SER A 127 3.76 -13.13 -19.62
CA SER A 127 4.90 -13.18 -20.56
C SER A 127 4.78 -14.34 -21.54
N ARG A 128 4.36 -15.53 -21.07
CA ARG A 128 4.15 -16.71 -21.94
C ARG A 128 3.07 -16.48 -22.99
N SER A 129 1.96 -15.84 -22.63
CA SER A 129 0.89 -15.54 -23.57
C SER A 129 1.25 -14.49 -24.63
N ARG A 130 2.35 -13.75 -24.45
CA ARG A 130 2.83 -12.72 -25.40
C ARG A 130 3.84 -13.23 -26.42
N THR A 131 4.42 -14.41 -26.23
CA THR A 131 5.36 -15.02 -27.17
C THR A 131 4.64 -16.15 -27.91
N PRO A 132 4.24 -15.98 -29.18
CA PRO A 132 3.72 -17.10 -29.96
C PRO A 132 4.86 -18.12 -30.18
N ALA A 133 4.51 -19.41 -30.07
CA ALA A 133 5.40 -20.53 -30.36
C ALA A 133 5.78 -20.58 -31.84
#